data_AF-A0AAP0E7V7-F1
#
_entry.id   AF-A0AAP0E7V7-F1
#
_cell.length_a   1.000
_cell.length_b   1.000
_cell.length_c   1.000
_cell.angle_alpha   90.00
_cell.angle_beta   90.00
_cell.angle_gamma   90.00
#
_symmetry.space_group_name_H-M   'P 1'
#
loop_
_entity.id
_entity.type
_entity.pdbx_description
1 polymer ?
#
loop_
_entity_poly.entity_id
_entity_poly.type
_entity_poly.pdbx_seq_one_letter_code
_entity_poly.pdbx_strand_id
1 'polypeptide(L)'
;MEDLKKTEERPLQSPSDPPKPLHEDDADEEDDNVKQLNECSSLYLSLQDCLINSNRNWKSCQKEVQALKACNDRRNKEKKKSEE
;
A
#
# COMPACT_ATOMS: atom_id res chain seq x y z
N MET A 1 29.11 -36.51 25.61
CA MET A 1 27.97 -35.81 25.00
C MET A 1 27.71 -34.59 25.87
N GLU A 2 28.57 -33.57 25.75
CA GLU A 2 28.31 -32.41 24.85
C GLU A 2 26.96 -31.80 25.26
N ASP A 3 26.85 -30.92 26.26
CA ASP A 3 27.63 -29.70 26.59
C ASP A 3 27.49 -28.60 25.51
N LEU A 4 26.43 -27.80 25.66
CA LEU A 4 26.38 -26.33 25.48
C LEU A 4 24.97 -25.91 25.96
N LYS A 5 24.71 -25.52 27.23
CA LYS A 5 25.33 -24.43 28.01
C LYS A 5 25.59 -23.25 27.08
N LYS A 6 25.02 -22.08 27.25
CA LYS A 6 25.61 -21.15 28.20
C LYS A 6 24.85 -19.83 28.12
N THR A 7 24.16 -19.53 29.21
CA THR A 7 24.00 -18.16 29.71
C THR A 7 25.39 -17.62 30.06
N GLU A 8 25.65 -16.32 29.78
CA GLU A 8 26.93 -15.58 29.83
C GLU A 8 27.56 -15.41 28.43
N GLU A 9 27.92 -14.23 27.92
CA GLU A 9 28.33 -12.97 28.55
C GLU A 9 28.23 -11.86 27.48
N ARG A 10 28.01 -10.64 27.95
CA ARG A 10 28.28 -9.41 27.19
C ARG A 10 29.80 -9.28 26.99
N PRO A 11 30.31 -9.03 25.76
CA PRO A 11 31.54 -8.27 25.60
C PRO A 11 31.15 -6.81 25.34
N LEU A 12 31.66 -5.92 26.18
CA LEU A 12 31.62 -4.48 25.91
C LEU A 12 32.38 -4.16 24.59
N GLN A 13 31.81 -3.21 23.83
CA GLN A 13 32.46 -2.22 22.96
C GLN A 13 32.80 -2.57 21.49
N SER A 14 32.04 -1.97 20.55
CA SER A 14 32.52 -0.86 19.70
C SER A 14 31.34 -0.06 19.13
N PRO A 15 31.40 1.28 19.05
CA PRO A 15 30.31 2.11 18.53
C PRO A 15 30.51 2.35 17.04
N SER A 16 29.64 1.81 16.17
CA SER A 16 29.31 2.32 14.82
C SER A 16 28.63 1.24 13.99
N ASP A 17 27.31 1.19 14.01
CA ASP A 17 26.48 1.11 12.80
C ASP A 17 25.03 1.34 13.27
N PRO A 18 24.27 2.30 12.70
CA PRO A 18 22.85 2.38 12.98
C PRO A 18 22.19 1.06 12.55
N PRO A 19 21.18 0.55 13.29
CA PRO A 19 20.46 -0.64 12.88
C PRO A 19 19.85 -0.37 11.50
N LYS A 20 20.24 -1.16 10.51
CA LYS A 20 19.55 -1.18 9.21
C LYS A 20 18.08 -1.49 9.49
N PRO A 21 17.15 -0.59 9.10
CA PRO A 21 15.72 -0.87 9.22
C PRO A 21 15.44 -2.19 8.50
N LEU A 22 14.89 -3.15 9.23
CA LEU A 22 14.35 -4.40 8.69
C LEU A 22 13.11 -4.01 7.90
N HIS A 23 13.30 -3.62 6.63
CA HIS A 23 12.28 -3.42 5.59
C HIS A 23 10.87 -3.27 6.17
N GLU A 24 10.57 -2.08 6.72
CA GLU A 24 9.27 -1.73 7.30
C GLU A 24 8.26 -1.31 6.22
N ASP A 25 8.50 -1.66 4.95
CA ASP A 25 7.79 -1.10 3.81
C ASP A 25 7.15 -2.20 2.94
N ASP A 26 6.15 -2.94 3.45
CA ASP A 26 5.24 -3.70 2.56
C ASP A 26 3.85 -3.98 3.17
N ALA A 27 3.40 -3.19 4.16
CA ALA A 27 2.13 -3.49 4.84
C ALA A 27 1.18 -2.32 5.08
N ASP A 28 1.57 -1.08 4.76
CA ASP A 28 0.72 0.09 5.00
C ASP A 28 0.92 1.19 3.93
N GLU A 29 1.06 0.82 2.66
CA GLU A 29 0.64 1.73 1.58
C GLU A 29 -0.90 1.64 1.50
N GLU A 30 -1.55 1.95 2.63
CA GLU A 30 -3.00 2.06 2.82
C GLU A 30 -3.48 3.24 1.99
N ASP A 31 -3.47 3.06 0.68
CA ASP A 31 -4.29 3.71 -0.33
C ASP A 31 -4.62 5.19 0.01
N ASP A 32 -3.59 5.98 0.26
CA ASP A 32 -3.70 7.46 0.33
C ASP A 32 -4.21 8.00 -1.03
N ASN A 33 -4.15 7.16 -2.07
CA ASN A 33 -4.84 7.37 -3.34
C ASN A 33 -6.37 7.42 -3.18
N VAL A 34 -7.02 6.62 -2.32
CA VAL A 34 -8.49 6.64 -2.11
C VAL A 34 -8.97 7.98 -1.58
N LYS A 35 -8.28 8.54 -0.57
CA LYS A 35 -8.68 9.83 0.02
C LYS A 35 -8.56 10.95 -1.00
N GLN A 36 -7.60 10.86 -1.93
CA GLN A 36 -7.51 11.80 -3.03
C GLN A 36 -8.61 11.62 -4.08
N LEU A 37 -9.29 10.48 -4.20
CA LEU A 37 -10.24 10.22 -5.30
C LEU A 37 -11.40 11.21 -5.36
N ASN A 38 -11.77 11.87 -4.25
CA ASN A 38 -12.84 12.88 -4.17
C ASN A 38 -14.11 12.43 -4.94
N GLU A 39 -14.44 13.03 -6.08
CA GLU A 39 -15.58 12.64 -6.93
C GLU A 39 -15.52 11.18 -7.45
N CYS A 40 -14.33 10.59 -7.56
CA CYS A 40 -14.10 9.21 -7.98
C CYS A 40 -14.20 8.19 -6.83
N SER A 41 -14.36 8.62 -5.58
CA SER A 41 -14.42 7.75 -4.40
C SER A 41 -15.59 6.74 -4.47
N SER A 42 -16.73 7.15 -5.01
CA SER A 42 -17.91 6.30 -5.21
C SER A 42 -17.61 5.09 -6.12
N LEU A 43 -16.80 5.28 -7.16
CA LEU A 43 -16.39 4.21 -8.08
C LEU A 43 -15.40 3.25 -7.42
N TYR A 44 -14.55 3.76 -6.53
CA TYR A 44 -13.64 2.93 -5.75
C TYR A 44 -14.37 2.08 -4.71
N LEU A 45 -15.37 2.63 -4.03
CA LEU A 45 -16.25 1.82 -3.16
C LEU A 45 -16.96 0.73 -3.96
N SER A 46 -17.47 1.05 -5.16
CA SER A 46 -18.09 0.07 -6.05
C SER A 46 -17.10 -1.04 -6.46
N LEU A 47 -15.85 -0.69 -6.75
CA LEU A 47 -14.78 -1.65 -7.02
C LEU A 47 -14.49 -2.53 -5.80
N GLN A 48 -14.40 -1.96 -4.61
CA GLN A 48 -14.22 -2.72 -3.37
C GLN A 48 -15.36 -3.72 -3.14
N ASP A 49 -16.61 -3.29 -3.29
CA ASP A 49 -17.78 -4.17 -3.22
C ASP A 49 -17.69 -5.33 -4.23
N CYS A 50 -17.30 -5.03 -5.47
CA CYS A 50 -17.13 -6.08 -6.47
C CYS A 50 -16.00 -7.05 -6.09
N LEU A 51 -14.86 -6.56 -5.58
CA LEU A 51 -13.74 -7.39 -5.15
C LEU A 51 -14.13 -8.30 -3.98
N ILE A 52 -14.92 -7.81 -3.03
CA ILE A 52 -15.47 -8.60 -1.92
C ILE A 52 -16.33 -9.75 -2.47
N ASN A 53 -17.22 -9.45 -3.42
CA ASN A 53 -18.13 -10.43 -4.02
C ASN A 53 -17.45 -11.39 -5.02
N SER A 54 -16.28 -11.03 -5.54
CA SER A 54 -15.57 -11.78 -6.60
C SER A 54 -14.32 -12.49 -6.11
N ASN A 55 -14.20 -12.75 -4.81
CA ASN A 55 -13.02 -13.39 -4.21
C ASN A 55 -11.71 -12.65 -4.57
N ARG A 56 -11.76 -11.32 -4.51
CA ARG A 56 -10.70 -10.36 -4.91
C ARG A 56 -10.25 -10.48 -6.37
N ASN A 57 -11.09 -11.02 -7.25
CA ASN A 57 -10.80 -11.10 -8.69
C ASN A 57 -11.12 -9.78 -9.40
N TRP A 58 -10.11 -8.92 -9.55
CA TRP A 58 -10.24 -7.63 -10.25
C TRP A 58 -10.65 -7.77 -11.73
N LYS A 59 -10.39 -8.93 -12.37
CA LYS A 59 -10.81 -9.17 -13.77
C LYS A 59 -12.33 -9.33 -13.87
N SER A 60 -12.99 -9.84 -12.83
CA SER A 60 -14.45 -9.88 -12.77
C SER A 60 -15.06 -8.48 -12.58
N CYS A 61 -14.31 -7.57 -11.96
CA CYS A 61 -14.69 -6.18 -11.68
C CYS A 61 -14.27 -5.19 -12.77
N GLN A 62 -14.16 -5.68 -14.01
CA GLN A 62 -13.58 -4.90 -15.10
C GLN A 62 -14.33 -3.59 -15.37
N LYS A 63 -15.65 -3.58 -15.12
CA LYS A 63 -16.50 -2.39 -15.29
C LYS A 63 -16.14 -1.31 -14.27
N GLU A 64 -16.00 -1.68 -13.01
CA GLU A 64 -15.66 -0.79 -11.91
C GLU A 64 -14.22 -0.28 -12.07
N VAL A 65 -13.29 -1.13 -12.48
CA VAL A 65 -11.90 -0.75 -12.79
C VAL A 65 -11.84 0.28 -13.93
N GLN A 66 -12.57 0.06 -15.02
CA GLN A 66 -12.58 0.99 -16.15
C GLN A 66 -13.21 2.33 -15.78
N ALA A 67 -14.32 2.31 -15.05
CA ALA A 67 -15.00 3.52 -14.60
C ALA A 67 -14.08 4.34 -13.68
N LEU A 68 -13.45 3.68 -12.70
CA LEU A 68 -12.51 4.32 -11.76
C LEU A 68 -11.32 4.94 -12.51
N LYS A 69 -10.74 4.21 -13.47
CA LYS A 69 -9.64 4.71 -14.31
C LYS A 69 -10.05 5.95 -15.10
N ALA A 70 -11.20 5.89 -15.78
CA ALA A 70 -11.71 7.03 -16.56
C ALA A 70 -11.96 8.27 -15.70
N CYS A 71 -12.48 8.08 -14.48
CA CYS A 71 -12.67 9.18 -13.54
C CYS A 71 -11.34 9.81 -13.12
N ASN A 72 -10.37 8.98 -12.73
CA ASN A 72 -9.02 9.44 -12.36
C ASN A 72 -8.30 10.18 -13.50
N ASP A 73 -8.40 9.67 -14.72
CA ASP A 73 -7.79 10.30 -15.90
C ASP A 73 -8.39 11.69 -16.17
N ARG A 74 -9.70 11.85 -15.98
CA ARG A 74 -10.37 13.16 -16.12
C ARG A 74 -9.89 14.13 -15.04
N ARG A 75 -9.91 13.71 -13.77
CA ARG A 75 -9.42 14.53 -12.65
C ARG A 75 -7.98 14.98 -12.84
N ASN A 76 -7.11 14.08 -13.29
CA ASN A 76 -5.70 14.40 -13.55
C ASN A 76 -5.51 15.41 -14.69
N LYS A 77 -6.41 15.41 -15.69
CA LYS A 77 -6.42 16.43 -16.75
C LYS A 77 -6.90 17.79 -16.23
N GLU A 78 -7.95 17.81 -15.41
CA GLU A 78 -8.46 19.04 -14.81
C GLU A 78 -7.43 19.69 -13.87
N LYS A 79 -6.72 18.90 -13.05
CA LYS A 79 -5.61 19.41 -12.23
C LYS A 79 -4.52 20.09 -13.08
N LYS A 80 -4.06 19.42 -14.14
CA LYS A 80 -3.07 19.98 -15.07
C LYS A 80 -3.55 21.25 -15.78
N LYS A 81 -4.85 21.36 -16.08
CA LYS A 81 -5.43 22.56 -16.69
C LYS A 81 -5.62 23.72 -15.70
N SER A 82 -5.71 23.43 -14.41
CA SER A 82 -5.90 24.43 -13.34
C SER A 82 -4.59 25.06 -12.87
N GLU A 83 -3.44 24.47 -13.25
CA GLU A 83 -2.08 24.90 -12.88
C GLU A 83 -1.35 25.67 -14.01
N GLU A 84 -2.00 25.91 -15.16
CA GLU A 84 -1.49 26.71 -16.29
C GLU A 84 -2.23 28.06 -16.39
#